data_AF-A0AA92V565-F1
#
_entry.id   AF-A0AA92V565-F1
#
_cell.length_a   1.000
_cell.length_b   1.000
_cell.length_c   1.000
_cell.angle_alpha   90.00
_cell.angle_beta   90.00
_cell.angle_gamma   90.00
#
_symmetry.space_group_name_H-M   'P 1'
#
loop_
_entity.id
_entity.type
_entity.pdbx_description
1 polymer ?
#
loop_
_entity_poly.entity_id
_entity_poly.type
_entity_poly.pdbx_seq_one_letter_code
_entity_poly.pdbx_strand_id
1 'polypeptide(L)'
;MKRFTNQSNGSQAGRIYNGGAKSCRFALFPLMLLMLLLLPTRMVAQIDYDESVTFTALAGNPEGNTNETYANLFDGKKTKDKFCSDANATQEVCYASLSAQPYVVFEESTGTLTFRYDTYKPEGAYDLNVGKNKPEWSSLFDKIKKVVFDASFANARPKSCYSWFESCFKLSAIEGIEYLNTENVTDMSSMFQSCLCGYPLDLTSFNTANVTDMSSMFKYCAITSLDLTSFNTANVTDMSSMFEHCRLLKSIFVCDKFVTDQITNGDNMFKDCENLRGYNDSKIDHNYANCSQPGYFDPGFEYAMFDNATETLTFSYKGFKPVTYYYVLFEGRAMPEWYSKKDKIKKVVFDASFANARPKSCYWWFRECLNLTRIEGMENLNTEMVTTMACMFSHCEALTSLDVTNFNTANVTDMSLMFSSCTKLSSLNLYNFNTENVTNMLAMFSSCKNLATIYTSEKFVTTKVDNLNHFMFDDDEQLKGANAYDEMKTSVHCANYKTGYFTKLVGKNGDEKIGATGETLATDNLVLDDDKDFVAYEPFAAKAASYSRKMKEGTTWQRSACHSRYLSPTRTSVPSNFFRLMRVLRP
;
A
#
# COMPACT_ATOMS: atom_id res chain seq x y z
N MET A 1 -29.65 -33.38 -40.90
CA MET A 1 -28.88 -32.73 -42.00
C MET A 1 -28.35 -31.41 -41.43
N LYS A 2 -27.08 -31.08 -41.27
CA LYS A 2 -25.72 -31.68 -41.41
C LYS A 2 -24.95 -31.22 -40.13
N ARG A 3 -24.40 -32.10 -39.28
CA ARG A 3 -22.94 -32.46 -39.11
C ARG A 3 -21.96 -31.38 -39.62
N PHE A 4 -20.97 -30.90 -38.87
CA PHE A 4 -19.86 -31.53 -38.09
C PHE A 4 -19.50 -30.64 -36.86
N THR A 5 -19.30 -31.07 -35.60
CA THR A 5 -18.28 -31.91 -34.88
C THR A 5 -16.83 -31.39 -34.82
N ASN A 6 -16.41 -30.88 -33.64
CA ASN A 6 -15.36 -31.39 -32.72
C ASN A 6 -14.95 -30.28 -31.72
N GLN A 7 -15.15 -30.42 -30.39
CA GLN A 7 -14.22 -31.00 -29.38
C GLN A 7 -12.80 -30.39 -29.47
N SER A 8 -12.13 -29.88 -28.42
CA SER A 8 -12.22 -30.08 -26.97
C SER A 8 -11.25 -29.16 -26.20
N ASN A 9 -11.57 -28.87 -24.93
CA ASN A 9 -10.71 -28.64 -23.74
C ASN A 9 -9.76 -27.42 -23.62
N GLY A 10 -9.85 -26.74 -22.47
CA GLY A 10 -8.69 -26.05 -21.87
C GLY A 10 -8.95 -24.78 -21.04
N SER A 11 -9.33 -24.95 -19.76
CA SER A 11 -8.97 -24.18 -18.55
C SER A 11 -8.75 -22.64 -18.55
N GLN A 12 -9.56 -21.99 -17.70
CA GLN A 12 -9.22 -21.08 -16.58
C GLN A 12 -8.29 -19.86 -16.75
N ALA A 13 -8.92 -18.69 -16.59
CA ALA A 13 -8.85 -17.74 -15.47
C ALA A 13 -7.49 -17.26 -14.88
N GLY A 14 -7.46 -15.94 -14.63
CA GLY A 14 -6.59 -15.25 -13.66
C GLY A 14 -5.62 -14.27 -14.32
N ARG A 15 -5.78 -12.93 -14.19
CA ARG A 15 -5.40 -12.07 -13.04
C ARG A 15 -3.89 -12.14 -12.75
N ILE A 16 -3.11 -11.11 -12.38
CA ILE A 16 -3.28 -9.69 -12.04
C ILE A 16 -1.83 -9.15 -11.87
N TYR A 17 -1.56 -7.91 -12.31
CA TYR A 17 -0.75 -6.81 -11.72
C TYR A 17 0.66 -7.07 -11.09
N ASN A 18 1.62 -6.15 -10.94
CA ASN A 18 1.55 -4.78 -10.41
C ASN A 18 2.96 -4.14 -10.37
N GLY A 19 3.04 -2.83 -10.08
CA GLY A 19 3.98 -2.38 -9.05
C GLY A 19 4.82 -1.13 -9.33
N GLY A 20 4.64 -0.09 -8.50
CA GLY A 20 5.65 0.95 -8.33
C GLY A 20 5.18 2.21 -7.59
N ALA A 21 5.07 2.15 -6.26
CA ALA A 21 4.89 3.30 -5.37
C ALA A 21 6.26 3.84 -4.86
N LYS A 22 6.34 5.16 -4.63
CA LYS A 22 7.35 5.86 -3.83
C LYS A 22 6.66 6.43 -2.58
N SER A 23 7.35 6.45 -1.45
CA SER A 23 7.04 7.31 -0.30
C SER A 23 8.32 7.93 0.27
N CYS A 24 8.26 9.22 0.59
CA CYS A 24 9.30 10.01 1.25
C CYS A 24 8.97 10.17 2.75
N ARG A 25 10.01 10.14 3.60
CA ARG A 25 9.98 10.57 5.01
C ARG A 25 10.73 11.90 5.16
N PHE A 26 10.21 12.81 5.98
CA PHE A 26 11.01 13.76 6.75
C PHE A 26 10.42 13.94 8.15
N ALA A 27 11.24 13.71 9.18
CA ALA A 27 11.06 14.28 10.50
C ALA A 27 12.43 14.47 11.15
N LEU A 28 12.64 15.69 11.64
CA LEU A 28 13.88 16.24 12.17
C LEU A 28 14.24 15.63 13.52
N PHE A 29 15.41 14.99 13.59
CA PHE A 29 16.13 14.71 14.84
C PHE A 29 17.65 15.02 14.79
N PRO A 30 18.14 16.02 14.01
CA PRO A 30 19.47 16.54 14.29
C PRO A 30 19.54 18.08 14.28
N LEU A 31 18.82 18.75 15.19
CA LEU A 31 19.23 20.09 15.64
C LEU A 31 20.08 20.04 16.93
N MET A 32 20.09 18.90 17.62
CA MET A 32 20.96 18.66 18.78
C MET A 32 22.36 18.13 18.42
N LEU A 33 22.59 17.72 17.16
CA LEU A 33 23.91 17.27 16.70
C LEU A 33 24.81 18.42 16.19
N LEU A 34 24.26 19.63 16.05
CA LEU A 34 25.02 20.82 15.62
C LEU A 34 25.89 21.41 16.75
N MET A 35 25.61 21.06 18.02
CA MET A 35 26.41 21.50 19.17
C MET A 35 27.60 20.58 19.50
N LEU A 36 27.76 19.44 18.82
CA LEU A 36 28.90 18.53 18.98
C LEU A 36 30.06 18.80 18.01
N LEU A 37 29.91 19.77 17.08
CA LEU A 37 30.89 20.08 16.03
C LEU A 37 31.98 21.11 16.41
N LEU A 38 32.09 21.49 17.68
CA LEU A 38 33.12 22.43 18.16
C LEU A 38 34.19 21.79 19.07
N LEU A 39 34.39 20.47 19.01
CA LEU A 39 35.57 19.85 19.62
C LEU A 39 36.55 19.32 18.56
N PRO A 40 37.85 19.65 18.66
CA PRO A 40 38.82 19.41 17.61
C PRO A 40 39.52 18.05 17.74
N THR A 41 40.06 17.63 16.59
CA THR A 41 41.14 16.65 16.34
C THR A 41 40.84 15.14 16.29
N ARG A 42 40.98 14.66 15.04
CA ARG A 42 41.68 13.44 14.59
C ARG A 42 41.01 12.09 14.89
N MET A 43 40.33 11.55 13.86
CA MET A 43 40.77 10.36 13.12
C MET A 43 39.87 10.23 11.87
N VAL A 44 40.51 10.18 10.70
CA VAL A 44 39.87 10.09 9.38
C VAL A 44 39.61 8.60 9.08
N ALA A 45 38.35 8.22 8.88
CA ALA A 45 37.97 7.00 8.20
C ALA A 45 37.24 7.39 6.90
N GLN A 46 37.94 7.17 5.80
CA GLN A 46 37.45 7.21 4.44
C GLN A 46 36.45 6.06 4.23
N ILE A 47 35.25 6.33 3.69
CA ILE A 47 34.39 5.27 3.16
C ILE A 47 33.56 5.80 1.98
N ASP A 48 34.19 5.84 0.80
CA ASP A 48 33.45 5.71 -0.46
C ASP A 48 33.56 4.22 -0.84
N TYR A 49 32.43 3.52 -1.03
CA TYR A 49 32.44 2.19 -1.63
C TYR A 49 32.26 2.31 -3.14
N ASP A 50 33.26 1.83 -3.86
CA ASP A 50 33.31 1.70 -5.32
C ASP A 50 32.69 0.34 -5.73
N GLU A 51 31.55 0.35 -6.42
CA GLU A 51 30.94 -0.88 -6.97
C GLU A 51 31.61 -1.35 -8.28
N SER A 52 32.76 -0.78 -8.66
CA SER A 52 33.56 -1.24 -9.79
C SER A 52 34.99 -1.60 -9.40
N VAL A 53 35.16 -2.68 -8.63
CA VAL A 53 36.48 -3.30 -8.49
C VAL A 53 36.83 -3.98 -9.82
N THR A 54 37.54 -3.25 -10.68
CA THR A 54 38.30 -3.86 -11.77
C THR A 54 39.60 -4.38 -11.19
N PHE A 55 39.65 -5.69 -10.89
CA PHE A 55 40.92 -6.33 -10.60
C PHE A 55 41.78 -6.29 -11.86
N THR A 56 42.84 -5.48 -11.84
CA THR A 56 43.91 -5.65 -12.81
C THR A 56 44.58 -6.97 -12.47
N ALA A 57 44.63 -7.91 -13.41
CA ALA A 57 45.31 -9.19 -13.17
C ALA A 57 46.73 -8.92 -12.68
N LEU A 58 47.11 -9.51 -11.54
CA LEU A 58 48.47 -9.40 -11.01
C LEU A 58 49.46 -9.81 -12.11
N ALA A 59 50.41 -8.94 -12.42
CA ALA A 59 51.46 -9.27 -13.38
C ALA A 59 52.38 -10.33 -12.78
N GLY A 60 52.63 -11.40 -13.54
CA GLY A 60 53.49 -12.51 -13.13
C GLY A 60 52.73 -13.81 -12.88
N ASN A 61 53.41 -14.73 -12.19
CA ASN A 61 52.99 -16.11 -12.03
C ASN A 61 52.77 -16.40 -10.54
N PRO A 62 51.80 -17.26 -10.17
CA PRO A 62 51.64 -17.69 -8.79
C PRO A 62 52.92 -18.35 -8.27
N GLU A 63 53.27 -18.03 -7.03
CA GLU A 63 54.49 -18.54 -6.40
C GLU A 63 54.49 -20.08 -6.41
N GLY A 64 55.54 -20.68 -6.96
CA GLY A 64 55.64 -22.14 -7.14
C GLY A 64 55.07 -22.70 -8.46
N ASN A 65 54.44 -21.89 -9.31
CA ASN A 65 53.94 -22.33 -10.61
C ASN A 65 54.38 -21.42 -11.77
N THR A 66 55.55 -21.70 -12.33
CA THR A 66 56.15 -20.89 -13.41
C THR A 66 55.47 -21.01 -14.77
N ASN A 67 54.51 -21.95 -14.93
CA ASN A 67 53.84 -22.21 -16.21
C ASN A 67 52.42 -21.64 -16.27
N GLU A 68 51.97 -20.93 -15.24
CA GLU A 68 50.65 -20.33 -15.16
C GLU A 68 50.75 -18.83 -14.85
N THR A 69 49.83 -18.03 -15.36
CA THR A 69 49.75 -16.59 -15.03
C THR A 69 48.47 -16.30 -14.27
N TYR A 70 48.48 -15.29 -13.39
CA TYR A 70 47.25 -14.90 -12.69
C TYR A 70 46.11 -14.51 -13.66
N ALA A 71 46.44 -13.96 -14.84
CA ALA A 71 45.47 -13.64 -15.88
C ALA A 71 44.74 -14.88 -16.42
N ASN A 72 45.46 -15.99 -16.63
CA ASN A 72 44.88 -17.24 -17.15
C ASN A 72 44.17 -18.06 -16.07
N LEU A 73 44.42 -17.80 -14.78
CA LEU A 73 43.73 -18.47 -13.68
C LEU A 73 42.27 -18.01 -13.52
N PHE A 74 41.99 -16.75 -13.87
CA PHE A 74 40.70 -16.07 -13.69
C PHE A 74 40.02 -15.71 -15.01
N ASP A 75 40.43 -16.32 -16.13
CA ASP A 75 39.90 -16.01 -17.47
C ASP A 75 38.50 -16.57 -17.76
N GLY A 76 37.89 -17.26 -16.78
CA GLY A 76 36.55 -17.83 -16.87
C GLY A 76 36.45 -19.05 -17.79
N LYS A 77 37.57 -19.58 -18.30
CA LYS A 77 37.58 -20.74 -19.22
C LYS A 77 37.83 -22.08 -18.54
N LYS A 78 38.13 -22.10 -17.23
CA LYS A 78 38.30 -23.35 -16.46
C LYS A 78 36.96 -23.83 -15.89
N THR A 79 36.59 -25.08 -16.19
CA THR A 79 35.35 -25.70 -15.72
C THR A 79 35.55 -26.46 -14.40
N LYS A 80 34.41 -26.69 -13.71
CA LYS A 80 34.19 -27.02 -12.30
C LYS A 80 35.07 -28.12 -11.66
N ASP A 81 35.71 -28.98 -12.45
CA ASP A 81 36.39 -30.17 -11.93
C ASP A 81 37.90 -30.00 -11.74
N LYS A 82 38.41 -28.76 -11.74
CA LYS A 82 39.85 -28.46 -11.63
C LYS A 82 40.27 -27.59 -10.44
N PHE A 83 39.38 -27.33 -9.48
CA PHE A 83 39.72 -26.56 -8.28
C PHE A 83 40.06 -27.39 -7.04
N CYS A 84 40.22 -28.71 -7.18
CA CYS A 84 40.72 -29.55 -6.10
C CYS A 84 42.00 -30.26 -6.52
N SER A 85 43.13 -29.58 -6.32
CA SER A 85 44.37 -30.27 -5.99
C SER A 85 45.04 -29.51 -4.86
N ASP A 86 44.69 -29.85 -3.63
CA ASP A 86 45.70 -30.49 -2.80
C ASP A 86 45.11 -31.19 -1.58
N ALA A 87 45.56 -32.42 -1.42
CA ALA A 87 45.41 -33.21 -0.23
C ALA A 87 46.31 -32.61 0.88
N ASN A 88 45.80 -31.64 1.66
CA ASN A 88 46.19 -31.39 3.07
C ASN A 88 45.65 -30.10 3.72
N ALA A 89 44.77 -29.30 3.11
CA ALA A 89 44.27 -28.10 3.78
C ALA A 89 43.05 -28.40 4.67
N THR A 90 43.27 -28.47 5.99
CA THR A 90 42.20 -28.42 6.98
C THR A 90 41.56 -27.04 7.00
N GLN A 91 40.24 -27.01 6.77
CA GLN A 91 39.31 -25.95 7.12
C GLN A 91 39.37 -24.66 6.27
N GLU A 92 38.55 -24.58 5.23
CA GLU A 92 38.12 -23.29 4.66
C GLU A 92 36.69 -23.37 4.08
N VAL A 93 35.84 -22.48 4.58
CA VAL A 93 34.41 -22.36 4.30
C VAL A 93 34.24 -21.70 2.93
N CYS A 94 33.65 -22.42 1.98
CA CYS A 94 33.25 -21.87 0.69
C CYS A 94 32.10 -20.87 0.87
N TYR A 95 32.34 -19.60 0.55
CA TYR A 95 31.31 -18.55 0.42
C TYR A 95 30.36 -18.84 -0.74
N ALA A 96 29.41 -19.76 -0.53
CA ALA A 96 28.16 -19.74 -1.29
C ALA A 96 27.31 -18.56 -0.75
N SER A 97 26.77 -17.75 -1.66
CA SER A 97 25.91 -16.59 -1.40
C SER A 97 24.92 -16.81 -0.23
N LEU A 98 25.07 -16.11 0.90
CA LEU A 98 24.12 -16.14 2.01
C LEU A 98 22.81 -15.44 1.61
N SER A 99 21.79 -16.22 1.23
CA SER A 99 20.42 -15.70 1.09
C SER A 99 19.73 -15.70 2.45
N ALA A 100 19.17 -14.56 2.87
CA ALA A 100 18.40 -14.48 4.10
C ALA A 100 17.16 -15.38 4.07
N GLN A 101 16.87 -16.04 5.19
CA GLN A 101 15.81 -17.02 5.34
C GLN A 101 15.06 -16.83 6.66
N PRO A 102 13.75 -17.13 6.70
CA PRO A 102 12.99 -17.09 7.94
C PRO A 102 13.27 -18.31 8.80
N TYR A 103 13.29 -18.13 10.11
CA TYR A 103 13.43 -19.21 11.07
C TYR A 103 12.76 -18.88 12.40
N VAL A 104 12.56 -19.90 13.22
CA VAL A 104 11.93 -19.79 14.54
C VAL A 104 12.85 -20.36 15.61
N VAL A 105 13.00 -19.64 16.72
CA VAL A 105 13.81 -20.07 17.87
C VAL A 105 12.92 -20.12 19.11
N PHE A 106 13.09 -21.16 19.93
CA PHE A 106 12.39 -21.29 21.20
C PHE A 106 13.37 -21.13 22.37
N GLU A 107 13.04 -20.22 23.29
CA GLU A 107 13.80 -19.99 24.53
C GLU A 107 13.09 -20.68 25.70
N GLU A 108 13.60 -21.83 26.15
CA GLU A 108 12.93 -22.67 27.15
C GLU A 108 12.81 -22.00 28.53
N SER A 109 13.79 -21.17 28.91
CA SER A 109 13.79 -20.46 30.20
C SER A 109 12.59 -19.53 30.37
N THR A 110 12.14 -18.91 29.28
CA THR A 110 11.02 -17.96 29.26
C THR A 110 9.74 -18.56 28.65
N GLY A 111 9.86 -19.65 27.88
CA GLY A 111 8.78 -20.18 27.06
C GLY A 111 8.45 -19.29 25.86
N THR A 112 9.44 -18.58 25.33
CA THR A 112 9.25 -17.61 24.24
C THR A 112 9.59 -18.22 22.88
N LEU A 113 8.65 -18.19 21.94
CA LEU A 113 8.85 -18.56 20.54
C LEU A 113 9.09 -17.29 19.71
N THR A 114 10.26 -17.15 19.09
CA THR A 114 10.66 -15.95 18.35
C THR A 114 10.84 -16.24 16.87
N PHE A 115 10.13 -15.50 16.02
CA PHE A 115 10.23 -15.54 14.55
C PHE A 115 11.22 -14.48 14.07
N ARG A 116 12.18 -14.87 13.22
CA ARG A 116 13.25 -14.00 12.69
C ARG A 116 13.50 -14.27 11.20
N TYR A 117 14.12 -13.30 10.53
CA TYR A 117 14.52 -13.41 9.13
C TYR A 117 15.94 -12.83 8.97
N ASP A 118 16.91 -13.70 8.71
CA ASP A 118 18.33 -13.30 8.65
C ASP A 118 19.12 -14.19 7.67
N THR A 119 20.28 -13.70 7.25
CA THR A 119 21.33 -14.44 6.55
C THR A 119 21.87 -15.62 7.34
N TYR A 120 21.84 -15.55 8.68
CA TYR A 120 22.29 -16.63 9.56
C TYR A 120 21.13 -17.25 10.34
N LYS A 121 20.87 -18.54 10.07
CA LYS A 121 19.95 -19.37 10.87
C LYS A 121 20.77 -20.13 11.93
N PRO A 122 20.53 -19.92 13.23
CA PRO A 122 21.28 -20.62 14.27
C PRO A 122 20.95 -22.12 14.29
N GLU A 123 21.88 -22.93 14.77
CA GLU A 123 21.66 -24.37 14.97
C GLU A 123 20.50 -24.61 15.95
N GLY A 124 19.63 -25.57 15.62
CA GLY A 124 18.44 -25.89 16.40
C GLY A 124 17.23 -24.96 16.15
N ALA A 125 17.34 -23.96 15.27
CA ALA A 125 16.19 -23.18 14.83
C ALA A 125 15.30 -23.98 13.87
N TYR A 126 13.99 -23.76 13.97
CA TYR A 126 12.99 -24.42 13.13
C TYR A 126 12.77 -23.65 11.83
N ASP A 127 12.50 -24.39 10.74
CA ASP A 127 12.01 -23.82 9.49
C ASP A 127 10.51 -23.54 9.55
N LEU A 128 10.04 -22.58 8.75
CA LEU A 128 8.60 -22.39 8.55
C LEU A 128 8.01 -23.57 7.78
N ASN A 129 6.85 -24.04 8.20
CA ASN A 129 6.11 -25.06 7.46
C ASN A 129 5.51 -24.51 6.16
N VAL A 130 5.24 -25.44 5.25
CA VAL A 130 4.59 -25.18 3.96
C VAL A 130 3.39 -26.09 3.78
N GLY A 131 2.32 -25.57 3.15
CA GLY A 131 1.06 -26.30 3.00
C GLY A 131 0.47 -26.73 4.35
N LYS A 132 -0.08 -27.95 4.40
CA LYS A 132 -0.73 -28.57 5.57
C LYS A 132 0.22 -29.40 6.44
N ASN A 133 1.53 -29.16 6.35
CA ASN A 133 2.50 -29.79 7.24
C ASN A 133 2.48 -29.09 8.59
N LYS A 134 2.33 -29.82 9.70
CA LYS A 134 2.43 -29.20 11.03
C LYS A 134 3.82 -28.58 11.22
N PRO A 135 3.94 -27.45 11.93
CA PRO A 135 5.24 -26.84 12.19
C PRO A 135 6.11 -27.74 13.07
N GLU A 136 7.44 -27.67 12.88
CA GLU A 136 8.40 -28.50 13.61
C GLU A 136 8.39 -28.20 15.13
N TRP A 137 8.05 -26.97 15.50
CA TRP A 137 7.87 -26.57 16.91
C TRP A 137 6.55 -27.06 17.54
N SER A 138 5.75 -27.87 16.84
CA SER A 138 4.47 -28.37 17.38
C SER A 138 4.61 -29.22 18.66
N SER A 139 5.75 -29.87 18.84
CA SER A 139 6.08 -30.56 20.09
C SER A 139 6.23 -29.62 21.31
N LEU A 140 6.31 -28.31 21.08
CA LEU A 140 6.52 -27.28 22.09
C LEU A 140 5.24 -26.52 22.47
N PHE A 141 4.09 -26.79 21.85
CA PHE A 141 2.86 -26.00 22.05
C PHE A 141 2.47 -25.83 23.54
N ASP A 142 2.54 -26.89 24.34
CA ASP A 142 2.24 -26.84 25.78
C ASP A 142 3.28 -26.07 26.62
N LYS A 143 4.42 -25.69 26.02
CA LYS A 143 5.50 -24.92 26.65
C LYS A 143 5.49 -23.45 26.24
N ILE A 144 4.86 -23.08 25.13
CA ILE A 144 4.85 -21.71 24.61
C ILE A 144 3.96 -20.83 25.51
N LYS A 145 4.58 -19.78 26.07
CA LYS A 145 3.93 -18.77 26.89
C LYS A 145 3.83 -17.42 26.16
N LYS A 146 4.80 -17.14 25.28
CA LYS A 146 4.91 -15.87 24.57
C LYS A 146 5.37 -16.13 23.13
N VAL A 147 4.82 -15.38 22.20
CA VAL A 147 5.27 -15.33 20.80
C VAL A 147 5.83 -13.95 20.52
N VAL A 148 6.96 -13.90 19.81
CA VAL A 148 7.58 -12.65 19.37
C VAL A 148 7.85 -12.74 17.88
N PHE A 149 7.32 -11.79 17.12
CA PHE A 149 7.75 -11.53 15.76
C PHE A 149 8.78 -10.40 15.81
N ASP A 150 10.04 -10.74 15.54
CA ASP A 150 11.10 -9.73 15.46
C ASP A 150 10.87 -8.80 14.26
N ALA A 151 11.29 -7.54 14.36
CA ALA A 151 11.13 -6.58 13.26
C ALA A 151 11.77 -7.05 11.94
N SER A 152 12.83 -7.88 12.01
CA SER A 152 13.41 -8.52 10.82
C SER A 152 12.40 -9.38 10.04
N PHE A 153 11.43 -9.97 10.73
CA PHE A 153 10.43 -10.88 10.16
C PHE A 153 9.44 -10.17 9.22
N ALA A 154 9.36 -8.84 9.22
CA ALA A 154 8.53 -8.07 8.27
C ALA A 154 8.86 -8.37 6.79
N ASN A 155 10.08 -8.83 6.52
CA ASN A 155 10.55 -9.24 5.19
C ASN A 155 10.34 -10.73 4.89
N ALA A 156 9.94 -11.53 5.88
CA ALA A 156 9.51 -12.90 5.63
C ALA A 156 8.22 -12.93 4.80
N ARG A 157 8.07 -13.96 3.98
CA ARG A 157 6.89 -14.20 3.14
C ARG A 157 6.39 -15.62 3.33
N PRO A 158 5.83 -15.96 4.51
CA PRO A 158 5.25 -17.27 4.74
C PRO A 158 4.18 -17.58 3.70
N LYS A 159 4.12 -18.84 3.27
CA LYS A 159 3.07 -19.35 2.36
C LYS A 159 1.94 -20.04 3.11
N SER A 160 2.18 -20.45 4.35
CA SER A 160 1.23 -21.13 5.22
C SER A 160 1.46 -20.68 6.66
N CYS A 161 0.37 -20.48 7.39
CA CYS A 161 0.35 -20.33 8.85
C CYS A 161 -0.37 -21.52 9.52
N TYR A 162 -0.52 -22.64 8.79
CA TYR A 162 -1.20 -23.84 9.25
C TYR A 162 -0.67 -24.30 10.62
N SER A 163 -1.56 -24.39 11.60
CA SER A 163 -1.27 -24.86 12.96
C SER A 163 -0.13 -24.12 13.70
N TRP A 164 0.23 -22.88 13.36
CA TRP A 164 1.38 -22.20 13.98
C TRP A 164 1.33 -22.12 15.51
N PHE A 165 0.13 -21.91 16.07
CA PHE A 165 -0.10 -21.78 17.50
C PHE A 165 -1.19 -22.73 18.00
N GLU A 166 -1.42 -23.84 17.29
CA GLU A 166 -2.38 -24.87 17.70
C GLU A 166 -2.06 -25.34 19.14
N SER A 167 -3.07 -25.48 19.99
CA SER A 167 -2.95 -25.99 21.37
C SER A 167 -1.94 -25.24 22.25
N CYS A 168 -1.64 -23.96 21.96
CA CYS A 168 -0.81 -23.13 22.83
C CYS A 168 -1.61 -22.63 24.06
N PHE A 169 -2.00 -23.53 24.95
CA PHE A 169 -2.86 -23.26 26.11
C PHE A 169 -2.29 -22.26 27.13
N LYS A 170 -0.97 -22.02 27.09
CA LYS A 170 -0.27 -21.11 28.01
C LYS A 170 0.07 -19.74 27.38
N LEU A 171 -0.30 -19.53 26.12
CA LEU A 171 0.03 -18.31 25.39
C LEU A 171 -0.67 -17.10 26.02
N SER A 172 0.13 -16.20 26.62
CA SER A 172 -0.35 -15.01 27.32
C SER A 172 0.06 -13.69 26.67
N ALA A 173 0.93 -13.72 25.65
CA ALA A 173 1.32 -12.54 24.89
C ALA A 173 1.81 -12.88 23.48
N ILE A 174 1.43 -12.06 22.49
CA ILE A 174 2.03 -12.01 21.17
C ILE A 174 2.54 -10.59 20.96
N GLU A 175 3.83 -10.44 20.70
CA GLU A 175 4.48 -9.15 20.45
C GLU A 175 4.96 -9.07 18.99
N GLY A 176 4.82 -7.89 18.38
CA GLY A 176 5.28 -7.64 17.02
C GLY A 176 4.42 -8.28 15.93
N ILE A 177 3.16 -8.64 16.21
CA ILE A 177 2.28 -9.30 15.22
C ILE A 177 2.08 -8.49 13.93
N GLU A 178 2.32 -7.18 13.97
CA GLU A 178 2.40 -6.29 12.81
C GLU A 178 3.54 -6.63 11.83
N TYR A 179 4.57 -7.34 12.29
CA TYR A 179 5.68 -7.82 11.45
C TYR A 179 5.39 -9.19 10.80
N LEU A 180 4.25 -9.82 11.11
CA LEU A 180 3.79 -11.00 10.38
C LEU A 180 3.13 -10.57 9.06
N ASN A 181 3.90 -10.57 7.97
CA ASN A 181 3.34 -10.34 6.65
C ASN A 181 2.62 -11.59 6.12
N THR A 182 1.28 -11.54 6.06
CA THR A 182 0.45 -12.65 5.58
C THR A 182 0.02 -12.53 4.11
N GLU A 183 0.57 -11.60 3.33
CA GLU A 183 0.08 -11.30 1.97
C GLU A 183 0.15 -12.52 1.02
N ASN A 184 1.10 -13.43 1.23
CA ASN A 184 1.30 -14.63 0.42
C ASN A 184 0.78 -15.92 1.08
N VAL A 185 0.15 -15.81 2.24
CA VAL A 185 -0.38 -16.98 2.97
C VAL A 185 -1.66 -17.46 2.29
N THR A 186 -1.69 -18.74 1.93
CA THR A 186 -2.88 -19.39 1.34
C THR A 186 -3.65 -20.26 2.34
N ASP A 187 -2.99 -20.70 3.42
CA ASP A 187 -3.56 -21.60 4.44
C ASP A 187 -3.33 -21.02 5.84
N MET A 188 -4.42 -20.72 6.55
CA MET A 188 -4.45 -20.27 7.94
C MET A 188 -5.21 -21.24 8.83
N SER A 189 -5.49 -22.45 8.35
CA SER A 189 -6.28 -23.42 9.10
C SER A 189 -5.59 -23.81 10.41
N SER A 190 -6.41 -23.96 11.46
CA SER A 190 -5.98 -24.29 12.82
C SER A 190 -4.92 -23.35 13.45
N MET A 191 -4.65 -22.16 12.87
CA MET A 191 -3.56 -21.29 13.31
C MET A 191 -3.59 -20.96 14.81
N PHE A 192 -4.78 -20.70 15.37
CA PHE A 192 -5.00 -20.43 16.79
C PHE A 192 -5.87 -21.48 17.47
N GLN A 193 -6.09 -22.65 16.87
CA GLN A 193 -6.96 -23.67 17.43
C GLN A 193 -6.54 -24.01 18.86
N SER A 194 -7.48 -24.03 19.80
CA SER A 194 -7.27 -24.33 21.21
C SER A 194 -6.33 -23.37 21.95
N CYS A 195 -6.13 -22.14 21.45
CA CYS A 195 -5.43 -21.08 22.19
C CYS A 195 -6.30 -20.50 23.31
N LEU A 196 -5.74 -20.38 24.52
CA LEU A 196 -6.38 -19.74 25.68
C LEU A 196 -5.88 -18.30 25.87
N CYS A 197 -6.00 -17.47 24.84
CA CYS A 197 -5.60 -16.07 24.90
C CYS A 197 -6.50 -15.31 25.90
N GLY A 198 -5.98 -15.03 27.11
CA GLY A 198 -6.70 -14.28 28.16
C GLY A 198 -6.83 -12.77 27.90
N TYR A 199 -6.53 -12.31 26.69
CA TYR A 199 -6.53 -10.91 26.25
C TYR A 199 -7.09 -10.81 24.83
N PRO A 200 -7.58 -9.62 24.39
CA PRO A 200 -8.03 -9.42 23.02
C PRO A 200 -6.90 -9.72 22.02
N LEU A 201 -7.17 -10.64 21.09
CA LEU A 201 -6.24 -10.96 20.01
C LEU A 201 -6.35 -9.90 18.91
N ASP A 202 -5.30 -9.10 18.72
CA ASP A 202 -5.24 -8.10 17.65
C ASP A 202 -4.74 -8.74 16.35
N LEU A 203 -5.60 -8.79 15.32
CA LEU A 203 -5.31 -9.35 14.00
C LEU A 203 -5.42 -8.30 12.89
N THR A 204 -5.39 -7.01 13.25
CA THR A 204 -5.62 -5.91 12.30
C THR A 204 -4.57 -5.82 11.20
N SER A 205 -3.35 -6.34 11.43
CA SER A 205 -2.27 -6.39 10.44
C SER A 205 -2.42 -7.49 9.37
N PHE A 206 -3.35 -8.43 9.54
CA PHE A 206 -3.47 -9.58 8.66
C PHE A 206 -4.06 -9.17 7.30
N ASN A 207 -3.33 -9.48 6.23
CA ASN A 207 -3.86 -9.48 4.87
C ASN A 207 -4.27 -10.91 4.50
N THR A 208 -5.57 -11.17 4.43
CA THR A 208 -6.11 -12.51 4.14
C THR A 208 -6.59 -12.68 2.70
N ALA A 209 -6.32 -11.73 1.81
CA ALA A 209 -6.90 -11.70 0.47
C ALA A 209 -6.54 -12.92 -0.40
N ASN A 210 -5.42 -13.60 -0.11
CA ASN A 210 -4.97 -14.80 -0.83
C ASN A 210 -5.26 -16.12 -0.10
N VAL A 211 -5.88 -16.06 1.08
CA VAL A 211 -6.18 -17.24 1.89
C VAL A 211 -7.33 -18.03 1.27
N THR A 212 -7.17 -19.35 1.16
CA THR A 212 -8.17 -20.28 0.65
C THR A 212 -8.74 -21.20 1.74
N ASP A 213 -8.01 -21.40 2.84
CA ASP A 213 -8.42 -22.27 3.95
C ASP A 213 -8.25 -21.55 5.30
N MET A 214 -9.37 -21.39 6.03
CA MET A 214 -9.45 -20.85 7.40
C MET A 214 -10.14 -21.85 8.35
N SER A 215 -10.22 -23.13 7.96
CA SER A 215 -10.88 -24.15 8.76
C SER A 215 -10.28 -24.24 10.17
N SER A 216 -11.14 -24.37 11.18
CA SER A 216 -10.77 -24.47 12.59
C SER A 216 -9.84 -23.37 13.13
N MET A 217 -9.68 -22.22 12.45
CA MET A 217 -8.68 -21.20 12.80
C MET A 217 -8.76 -20.76 14.27
N PHE A 218 -9.97 -20.63 14.84
CA PHE A 218 -10.21 -20.25 16.23
C PHE A 218 -10.93 -21.34 17.04
N LYS A 219 -11.05 -22.56 16.53
CA LYS A 219 -11.76 -23.66 17.20
C LYS A 219 -11.25 -23.84 18.64
N TYR A 220 -12.14 -23.97 19.63
CA TYR A 220 -11.83 -24.05 21.07
C TYR A 220 -11.10 -22.83 21.68
N CYS A 221 -11.11 -21.65 21.06
CA CYS A 221 -10.50 -20.46 21.67
C CYS A 221 -11.34 -19.89 22.83
N ALA A 222 -10.65 -19.45 23.90
CA ALA A 222 -11.26 -18.79 25.06
C ALA A 222 -11.33 -17.25 24.91
N ILE A 223 -11.89 -16.79 23.79
CA ILE A 223 -12.01 -15.38 23.40
C ILE A 223 -13.43 -14.86 23.64
N THR A 224 -13.57 -13.64 24.15
CA THR A 224 -14.90 -13.04 24.36
C THR A 224 -15.45 -12.35 23.12
N SER A 225 -14.56 -12.01 22.19
CA SER A 225 -14.86 -11.13 21.06
C SER A 225 -13.70 -11.14 20.08
N LEU A 226 -13.99 -11.09 18.79
CA LEU A 226 -12.98 -11.02 17.74
C LEU A 226 -13.21 -9.82 16.84
N ASP A 227 -12.13 -9.11 16.52
CA ASP A 227 -12.11 -8.11 15.47
C ASP A 227 -11.46 -8.72 14.22
N LEU A 228 -12.29 -9.10 13.26
CA LEU A 228 -11.90 -9.62 11.95
C LEU A 228 -12.17 -8.59 10.84
N THR A 229 -12.26 -7.30 11.19
CA THR A 229 -12.59 -6.24 10.22
C THR A 229 -11.53 -6.06 9.13
N SER A 230 -10.29 -6.52 9.34
CA SER A 230 -9.24 -6.55 8.32
C SER A 230 -9.37 -7.72 7.34
N PHE A 231 -10.22 -8.71 7.62
CA PHE A 231 -10.25 -9.96 6.85
C PHE A 231 -11.00 -9.76 5.53
N ASN A 232 -10.33 -10.12 4.44
CA ASN A 232 -10.91 -10.32 3.13
C ASN A 232 -11.00 -11.83 2.86
N THR A 233 -12.21 -12.37 2.78
CA THR A 233 -12.44 -13.82 2.66
C THR A 233 -12.96 -14.22 1.27
N ALA A 234 -12.87 -13.32 0.28
CA ALA A 234 -13.42 -13.54 -1.06
C ALA A 234 -12.84 -14.75 -1.82
N ASN A 235 -11.68 -15.27 -1.40
CA ASN A 235 -11.04 -16.45 -2.00
C ASN A 235 -11.11 -17.70 -1.08
N VAL A 236 -11.73 -17.60 0.09
CA VAL A 236 -11.76 -18.71 1.06
C VAL A 236 -12.82 -19.73 0.65
N THR A 237 -12.40 -20.99 0.53
CA THR A 237 -13.26 -22.12 0.14
C THR A 237 -13.59 -23.04 1.31
N ASP A 238 -12.80 -23.03 2.38
CA ASP A 238 -13.04 -23.81 3.60
C ASP A 238 -12.98 -22.91 4.85
N MET A 239 -14.08 -22.87 5.59
CA MET A 239 -14.18 -22.26 6.92
C MET A 239 -14.88 -23.19 7.91
N SER A 240 -14.82 -24.50 7.66
CA SER A 240 -15.42 -25.50 8.55
C SER A 240 -14.87 -25.38 9.96
N SER A 241 -15.77 -25.45 10.94
CA SER A 241 -15.45 -25.36 12.35
C SER A 241 -14.65 -24.14 12.79
N MET A 242 -14.60 -23.04 12.01
CA MET A 242 -13.72 -21.89 12.27
C MET A 242 -13.81 -21.34 13.70
N PHE A 243 -15.02 -21.29 14.28
CA PHE A 243 -15.27 -20.84 15.65
C PHE A 243 -15.84 -21.96 16.55
N GLU A 244 -15.82 -23.22 16.11
CA GLU A 244 -16.43 -24.32 16.85
C GLU A 244 -15.94 -24.37 18.31
N HIS A 245 -16.86 -24.47 19.26
CA HIS A 245 -16.61 -24.45 20.71
C HIS A 245 -15.96 -23.16 21.27
N CYS A 246 -16.07 -22.02 20.60
CA CYS A 246 -15.73 -20.71 21.18
C CYS A 246 -16.81 -20.25 22.18
N ARG A 247 -16.96 -20.97 23.30
CA ARG A 247 -18.08 -20.79 24.24
C ARG A 247 -18.14 -19.42 24.93
N LEU A 248 -17.05 -18.66 24.94
CA LEU A 248 -17.02 -17.31 25.54
C LEU A 248 -17.32 -16.20 24.52
N LEU A 249 -17.34 -16.51 23.22
CA LEU A 249 -17.42 -15.55 22.13
C LEU A 249 -18.82 -14.92 22.07
N LYS A 250 -18.87 -13.59 22.19
CA LYS A 250 -20.12 -12.81 22.21
C LYS A 250 -20.34 -12.01 20.93
N SER A 251 -19.26 -11.55 20.32
CA SER A 251 -19.27 -10.67 19.15
C SER A 251 -18.13 -11.01 18.20
N ILE A 252 -18.42 -10.95 16.91
CA ILE A 252 -17.45 -11.13 15.84
C ILE A 252 -17.63 -9.96 14.89
N PHE A 253 -16.65 -9.06 14.83
CA PHE A 253 -16.72 -7.87 14.02
C PHE A 253 -16.09 -8.11 12.66
N VAL A 254 -16.77 -7.70 11.60
CA VAL A 254 -16.31 -7.90 10.22
C VAL A 254 -16.53 -6.64 9.36
N CYS A 255 -15.84 -6.55 8.23
CA CYS A 255 -16.14 -5.58 7.18
C CYS A 255 -16.87 -6.25 6.01
N ASP A 256 -17.30 -5.45 5.02
CA ASP A 256 -18.01 -5.94 3.82
C ASP A 256 -17.19 -6.90 2.95
N LYS A 257 -15.87 -7.02 3.17
CA LYS A 257 -15.00 -7.99 2.48
C LYS A 257 -14.99 -9.37 3.14
N PHE A 258 -15.59 -9.51 4.31
CA PHE A 258 -15.86 -10.82 4.90
C PHE A 258 -17.11 -11.40 4.23
N VAL A 259 -16.90 -12.12 3.14
CA VAL A 259 -17.94 -12.76 2.33
C VAL A 259 -17.80 -14.29 2.40
N THR A 260 -18.91 -14.99 2.20
CA THR A 260 -18.96 -16.46 2.24
C THR A 260 -19.31 -17.10 0.90
N ASP A 261 -19.36 -16.30 -0.19
CA ASP A 261 -19.86 -16.70 -1.50
C ASP A 261 -19.07 -17.86 -2.16
N GLN A 262 -17.81 -18.06 -1.79
CA GLN A 262 -16.94 -19.11 -2.35
C GLN A 262 -16.80 -20.34 -1.45
N ILE A 263 -17.48 -20.37 -0.30
CA ILE A 263 -17.34 -21.47 0.66
C ILE A 263 -17.96 -22.75 0.09
N THR A 264 -17.14 -23.80 0.04
CA THR A 264 -17.53 -25.17 -0.34
C THR A 264 -17.65 -26.09 0.87
N ASN A 265 -16.96 -25.76 1.96
CA ASN A 265 -17.04 -26.44 3.24
C ASN A 265 -17.08 -25.40 4.37
N GLY A 266 -18.25 -25.25 5.00
CA GLY A 266 -18.47 -24.29 6.09
C GLY A 266 -19.26 -24.91 7.24
N ASP A 267 -19.17 -26.23 7.36
CA ASP A 267 -19.91 -27.02 8.34
C ASP A 267 -19.44 -26.69 9.76
N ASN A 268 -20.38 -26.67 10.71
CA ASN A 268 -20.10 -26.48 12.13
C ASN A 268 -19.33 -25.20 12.50
N MET A 269 -19.25 -24.20 11.61
CA MET A 269 -18.52 -22.95 11.82
C MET A 269 -18.75 -22.34 13.21
N PHE A 270 -20.00 -22.33 13.69
CA PHE A 270 -20.42 -21.73 14.95
C PHE A 270 -20.88 -22.73 16.00
N LYS A 271 -20.72 -24.03 15.75
CA LYS A 271 -21.22 -25.06 16.67
C LYS A 271 -20.67 -24.85 18.08
N ASP A 272 -21.55 -24.94 19.08
CA ASP A 272 -21.24 -24.70 20.50
C ASP A 272 -20.73 -23.27 20.82
N CYS A 273 -21.09 -22.25 20.02
CA CYS A 273 -20.87 -20.84 20.34
C CYS A 273 -22.00 -20.23 21.19
N GLU A 274 -22.30 -20.86 22.32
CA GLU A 274 -23.52 -20.61 23.11
C GLU A 274 -23.74 -19.15 23.56
N ASN A 275 -22.66 -18.36 23.70
CA ASN A 275 -22.73 -16.95 24.12
C ASN A 275 -22.79 -15.95 22.96
N LEU A 276 -22.73 -16.43 21.71
CA LEU A 276 -22.77 -15.58 20.54
C LEU A 276 -24.18 -15.00 20.38
N ARG A 277 -24.26 -13.70 20.07
CA ARG A 277 -25.55 -12.99 19.97
C ARG A 277 -26.49 -13.68 18.98
N GLY A 278 -27.64 -14.15 19.47
CA GLY A 278 -28.67 -14.77 18.64
C GLY A 278 -28.40 -16.23 18.25
N TYR A 279 -27.39 -16.87 18.85
CA TYR A 279 -27.00 -18.26 18.59
C TYR A 279 -28.18 -19.26 18.64
N ASN A 280 -28.12 -20.26 17.77
CA ASN A 280 -29.08 -21.35 17.70
C ASN A 280 -28.39 -22.64 17.18
N ASP A 281 -28.57 -23.75 17.89
CA ASP A 281 -27.93 -25.05 17.58
C ASP A 281 -28.32 -25.63 16.20
N SER A 282 -29.42 -25.17 15.59
CA SER A 282 -29.82 -25.55 14.23
C SER A 282 -29.21 -24.65 13.15
N LYS A 283 -28.45 -23.61 13.53
CA LYS A 283 -27.93 -22.55 12.67
C LYS A 283 -26.43 -22.38 12.89
N ILE A 284 -25.68 -23.46 12.66
CA ILE A 284 -24.27 -23.57 13.08
C ILE A 284 -23.27 -23.48 11.94
N ASP A 285 -23.72 -23.36 10.70
CA ASP A 285 -22.86 -23.32 9.52
C ASP A 285 -22.59 -21.88 9.04
N HIS A 286 -21.76 -21.76 8.01
CA HIS A 286 -21.38 -20.50 7.38
C HIS A 286 -22.54 -19.67 6.79
N ASN A 287 -23.75 -20.21 6.62
CA ASN A 287 -24.87 -19.41 6.11
C ASN A 287 -25.27 -18.28 7.08
N TYR A 288 -24.85 -18.40 8.34
CA TYR A 288 -25.08 -17.41 9.40
C TYR A 288 -23.88 -16.47 9.64
N ALA A 289 -22.82 -16.59 8.82
CA ALA A 289 -21.65 -15.72 8.84
C ALA A 289 -21.92 -14.41 8.08
N ASN A 290 -22.86 -13.60 8.57
CA ASN A 290 -23.21 -12.31 7.99
C ASN A 290 -23.76 -11.35 9.06
N CYS A 291 -23.84 -10.06 8.74
CA CYS A 291 -24.30 -9.01 9.66
C CYS A 291 -25.83 -8.81 9.68
N SER A 292 -26.56 -9.41 8.74
CA SER A 292 -28.03 -9.29 8.68
C SER A 292 -28.66 -10.24 9.67
N GLN A 293 -29.80 -9.91 10.28
CA GLN A 293 -30.51 -10.90 11.10
C GLN A 293 -31.03 -12.04 10.20
N PRO A 294 -30.79 -13.33 10.53
CA PRO A 294 -30.33 -13.89 11.81
C PRO A 294 -28.83 -14.27 11.88
N GLY A 295 -27.98 -13.67 11.07
CA GLY A 295 -26.53 -13.84 11.10
C GLY A 295 -25.87 -13.31 12.38
N TYR A 296 -24.68 -13.85 12.66
CA TYR A 296 -23.98 -13.71 13.94
C TYR A 296 -22.86 -12.68 13.95
N PHE A 297 -22.57 -12.05 12.82
CA PHE A 297 -21.54 -11.03 12.78
C PHE A 297 -22.09 -9.66 13.13
N ASP A 298 -21.21 -8.86 13.71
CA ASP A 298 -21.42 -7.46 13.98
C ASP A 298 -20.63 -6.65 12.93
N PRO A 299 -21.19 -5.59 12.35
CA PRO A 299 -20.41 -4.73 11.48
C PRO A 299 -19.33 -4.01 12.32
N GLY A 300 -18.10 -3.95 11.80
CA GLY A 300 -17.13 -2.99 12.28
C GLY A 300 -17.64 -1.56 12.10
N PHE A 301 -17.07 -0.61 12.83
CA PHE A 301 -17.44 0.79 12.70
C PHE A 301 -16.24 1.71 12.66
N GLU A 302 -16.41 2.75 11.85
CA GLU A 302 -15.51 3.87 11.73
C GLU A 302 -15.66 4.85 12.89
N TYR A 303 -14.54 5.36 13.37
CA TYR A 303 -14.50 6.38 14.39
C TYR A 303 -13.32 7.32 14.19
N ALA A 304 -13.40 8.49 14.81
CA ALA A 304 -12.32 9.45 14.91
C ALA A 304 -12.05 9.75 16.38
N MET A 305 -10.79 9.96 16.73
CA MET A 305 -10.37 10.27 18.09
C MET A 305 -9.39 11.43 18.06
N PHE A 306 -9.65 12.45 18.88
CA PHE A 306 -8.79 13.62 18.99
C PHE A 306 -7.89 13.49 20.22
N ASP A 307 -6.58 13.48 20.02
CA ASP A 307 -5.59 13.53 21.08
C ASP A 307 -5.21 14.99 21.36
N ASN A 308 -5.51 15.48 22.57
CA ASN A 308 -5.23 16.85 22.96
C ASN A 308 -3.74 17.11 23.25
N ALA A 309 -2.94 16.09 23.54
CA ALA A 309 -1.51 16.25 23.78
C ALA A 309 -0.74 16.44 22.46
N THR A 310 -1.13 15.70 21.43
CA THR A 310 -0.50 15.76 20.10
C THR A 310 -1.27 16.61 19.09
N GLU A 311 -2.44 17.13 19.47
CA GLU A 311 -3.33 17.92 18.60
C GLU A 311 -3.68 17.20 17.28
N THR A 312 -3.78 15.87 17.37
CA THR A 312 -3.97 14.96 16.24
C THR A 312 -5.36 14.35 16.25
N LEU A 313 -6.07 14.47 15.13
CA LEU A 313 -7.32 13.76 14.87
C LEU A 313 -7.02 12.46 14.09
N THR A 314 -7.26 11.31 14.71
CA THR A 314 -7.01 10.00 14.10
C THR A 314 -8.31 9.32 13.72
N PHE A 315 -8.45 8.91 12.47
CA PHE A 315 -9.54 8.10 11.94
C PHE A 315 -9.14 6.64 11.93
N SER A 316 -10.01 5.76 12.41
CA SER A 316 -9.76 4.32 12.53
C SER A 316 -11.05 3.52 12.36
N TYR A 317 -10.92 2.22 12.09
CA TYR A 317 -12.05 1.31 11.91
C TYR A 317 -11.83 0.07 12.78
N LYS A 318 -12.72 -0.17 13.74
CA LYS A 318 -12.60 -1.32 14.66
C LYS A 318 -13.97 -1.88 15.03
N GLY A 319 -13.95 -3.11 15.51
CA GLY A 319 -15.11 -3.77 16.09
C GLY A 319 -15.41 -3.38 17.54
N PHE A 320 -14.38 -3.02 18.31
CA PHE A 320 -14.56 -2.67 19.73
C PHE A 320 -14.93 -1.22 19.92
N LYS A 321 -15.85 -0.96 20.86
CA LYS A 321 -16.30 0.38 21.27
C LYS A 321 -15.47 0.87 22.47
N PRO A 322 -14.38 1.63 22.28
CA PRO A 322 -13.75 2.36 23.38
C PRO A 322 -14.71 3.41 23.96
N VAL A 323 -14.45 3.88 25.17
CA VAL A 323 -15.40 4.76 25.89
C VAL A 323 -15.43 6.20 25.33
N THR A 324 -14.43 6.61 24.52
CA THR A 324 -14.15 8.02 24.22
C THR A 324 -13.81 8.30 22.73
N TYR A 325 -14.73 8.08 21.79
CA TYR A 325 -14.51 8.40 20.38
C TYR A 325 -15.71 9.12 19.74
N TYR A 326 -15.50 9.67 18.55
CA TYR A 326 -16.50 10.29 17.68
C TYR A 326 -16.86 9.32 16.54
N TYR A 327 -18.14 9.14 16.22
CA TYR A 327 -18.51 8.31 15.06
C TYR A 327 -18.25 9.05 13.74
N VAL A 328 -17.80 8.31 12.72
CA VAL A 328 -17.48 8.88 11.40
C VAL A 328 -18.64 8.71 10.39
N LEU A 329 -19.80 8.22 10.84
CA LEU A 329 -20.98 8.01 9.99
C LEU A 329 -21.84 9.26 9.86
N PHE A 330 -21.90 9.82 8.65
CA PHE A 330 -23.02 10.66 8.24
C PHE A 330 -23.48 10.29 6.82
N GLU A 331 -24.77 10.02 6.66
CA GLU A 331 -25.44 10.15 5.38
C GLU A 331 -25.87 11.62 5.21
N GLY A 332 -25.70 12.17 4.01
CA GLY A 332 -26.06 13.56 3.73
C GLY A 332 -25.14 14.59 4.43
N ARG A 333 -25.73 15.69 4.92
CA ARG A 333 -25.04 16.91 5.39
C ARG A 333 -25.07 17.05 6.91
N ALA A 334 -24.57 16.08 7.65
CA ALA A 334 -24.45 16.21 9.10
C ALA A 334 -23.05 16.67 9.51
N MET A 335 -23.01 17.60 10.48
CA MET A 335 -21.78 18.21 10.97
C MET A 335 -20.97 17.20 11.81
N PRO A 336 -19.66 17.06 11.57
CA PRO A 336 -18.86 16.13 12.34
C PRO A 336 -18.72 16.53 13.80
N GLU A 337 -18.79 15.57 14.72
CA GLU A 337 -18.72 15.82 16.17
C GLU A 337 -17.38 16.45 16.61
N TRP A 338 -16.29 16.11 15.92
CA TRP A 338 -14.96 16.67 16.17
C TRP A 338 -14.81 18.12 15.69
N TYR A 339 -15.82 18.70 15.02
CA TYR A 339 -15.80 20.12 14.63
C TYR A 339 -15.62 21.04 15.84
N SER A 340 -16.08 20.65 17.03
CA SER A 340 -15.81 21.34 18.30
C SER A 340 -14.32 21.47 18.65
N LYS A 341 -13.44 20.73 17.96
CA LYS A 341 -11.99 20.73 18.12
C LYS A 341 -11.23 21.38 16.96
N LYS A 342 -11.92 21.89 15.93
CA LYS A 342 -11.32 22.44 14.69
C LYS A 342 -10.14 23.40 14.93
N ASP A 343 -10.26 24.26 15.94
CA ASP A 343 -9.26 25.28 16.26
C ASP A 343 -7.97 24.68 16.85
N LYS A 344 -8.02 23.43 17.30
CA LYS A 344 -6.88 22.70 17.88
C LYS A 344 -6.27 21.68 16.92
N ILE A 345 -6.97 21.27 15.87
CA ILE A 345 -6.49 20.20 14.98
C ILE A 345 -5.31 20.72 14.15
N LYS A 346 -4.11 20.18 14.41
CA LYS A 346 -2.90 20.47 13.63
C LYS A 346 -2.52 19.36 12.67
N LYS A 347 -2.92 18.13 13.01
CA LYS A 347 -2.60 16.92 12.26
C LYS A 347 -3.84 16.03 12.12
N VAL A 348 -4.01 15.44 10.95
CA VAL A 348 -4.97 14.36 10.71
C VAL A 348 -4.22 13.08 10.36
N VAL A 349 -4.66 11.95 10.89
CA VAL A 349 -4.13 10.61 10.57
C VAL A 349 -5.29 9.71 10.18
N PHE A 350 -5.22 9.10 9.01
CA PHE A 350 -6.05 7.95 8.65
C PHE A 350 -5.26 6.68 8.91
N ASP A 351 -5.56 6.01 10.01
CA ASP A 351 -4.92 4.76 10.38
C ASP A 351 -5.12 3.69 9.29
N ALA A 352 -4.20 2.73 9.17
CA ALA A 352 -4.29 1.66 8.17
C ALA A 352 -5.62 0.88 8.26
N SER A 353 -6.17 0.71 9.46
CA SER A 353 -7.47 0.07 9.67
C SER A 353 -8.61 0.81 8.94
N PHE A 354 -8.49 2.13 8.77
CA PHE A 354 -9.52 2.96 8.14
C PHE A 354 -9.74 2.65 6.66
N ALA A 355 -8.83 1.92 6.01
CA ALA A 355 -9.04 1.42 4.64
C ALA A 355 -10.28 0.51 4.49
N ASN A 356 -10.79 -0.02 5.61
CA ASN A 356 -12.03 -0.80 5.67
C ASN A 356 -13.28 0.03 5.91
N ALA A 357 -13.15 1.30 6.30
CA ALA A 357 -14.27 2.22 6.40
C ALA A 357 -14.87 2.51 5.01
N ARG A 358 -16.18 2.76 4.96
CA ARG A 358 -16.93 3.12 3.74
C ARG A 358 -17.79 4.36 4.00
N PRO A 359 -17.17 5.53 4.26
CA PRO A 359 -17.91 6.74 4.50
C PRO A 359 -18.83 7.07 3.32
N LYS A 360 -20.07 7.44 3.61
CA LYS A 360 -21.05 7.88 2.60
C LYS A 360 -21.04 9.40 2.37
N SER A 361 -20.36 10.13 3.26
CA SER A 361 -20.22 11.59 3.23
C SER A 361 -18.88 12.00 3.84
N CYS A 362 -18.21 12.96 3.21
CA CYS A 362 -17.08 13.69 3.78
C CYS A 362 -17.44 15.16 4.07
N TYR A 363 -18.74 15.45 4.18
CA TYR A 363 -19.25 16.79 4.44
C TYR A 363 -18.61 17.37 5.71
N TRP A 364 -17.97 18.54 5.56
CA TRP A 364 -17.41 19.33 6.68
C TRP A 364 -16.26 18.68 7.48
N TRP A 365 -15.67 17.56 7.04
CA TRP A 365 -14.71 16.81 7.86
C TRP A 365 -13.55 17.66 8.43
N PHE A 366 -12.99 18.59 7.64
CA PHE A 366 -11.90 19.47 8.08
C PHE A 366 -12.23 20.96 7.93
N ARG A 367 -13.53 21.28 7.82
CA ARG A 367 -13.97 22.66 7.68
C ARG A 367 -13.46 23.51 8.85
N GLU A 368 -12.86 24.66 8.53
CA GLU A 368 -12.30 25.63 9.48
C GLU A 368 -11.23 25.04 10.41
N CYS A 369 -10.56 23.95 10.01
CA CYS A 369 -9.34 23.51 10.67
C CYS A 369 -8.17 24.42 10.29
N LEU A 370 -8.20 25.67 10.78
CA LEU A 370 -7.27 26.75 10.41
C LEU A 370 -5.80 26.42 10.70
N ASN A 371 -5.55 25.52 11.65
CA ASN A 371 -4.22 25.10 12.09
C ASN A 371 -3.75 23.77 11.47
N LEU A 372 -4.55 23.14 10.60
CA LEU A 372 -4.21 21.87 9.97
C LEU A 372 -3.07 22.06 8.98
N THR A 373 -1.92 21.45 9.27
CA THR A 373 -0.69 21.55 8.45
C THR A 373 -0.30 20.23 7.82
N ARG A 374 -0.79 19.11 8.34
CA ARG A 374 -0.33 17.77 7.96
C ARG A 374 -1.46 16.76 7.98
N ILE A 375 -1.56 15.97 6.92
CA ILE A 375 -2.47 14.82 6.82
C ILE A 375 -1.62 13.59 6.45
N GLU A 376 -1.81 12.50 7.18
CA GLU A 376 -1.14 11.22 6.95
C GLU A 376 -2.14 10.12 6.66
N GLY A 377 -1.72 9.12 5.87
CA GLY A 377 -2.52 7.94 5.58
C GLY A 377 -3.68 8.19 4.61
N MET A 378 -3.62 9.23 3.77
CA MET A 378 -4.71 9.57 2.85
C MET A 378 -5.10 8.40 1.92
N GLU A 379 -4.17 7.48 1.62
CA GLU A 379 -4.41 6.21 0.93
C GLU A 379 -5.41 5.28 1.63
N ASN A 380 -5.60 5.42 2.95
CA ASN A 380 -6.56 4.66 3.74
C ASN A 380 -7.96 5.28 3.73
N LEU A 381 -8.15 6.48 3.17
CA LEU A 381 -9.47 7.07 3.00
C LEU A 381 -10.12 6.55 1.72
N ASN A 382 -10.97 5.53 1.85
CA ASN A 382 -11.78 5.06 0.73
C ASN A 382 -13.01 5.96 0.52
N THR A 383 -13.05 6.68 -0.61
CA THR A 383 -14.17 7.57 -0.95
C THR A 383 -15.15 6.99 -1.97
N GLU A 384 -15.10 5.69 -2.29
CA GLU A 384 -15.90 5.09 -3.36
C GLU A 384 -17.41 5.22 -3.14
N MET A 385 -17.86 5.23 -1.89
CA MET A 385 -19.27 5.35 -1.51
C MET A 385 -19.69 6.79 -1.18
N VAL A 386 -18.77 7.75 -1.25
CA VAL A 386 -19.02 9.14 -0.84
C VAL A 386 -19.92 9.83 -1.87
N THR A 387 -21.02 10.41 -1.39
CA THR A 387 -21.99 11.13 -2.23
C THR A 387 -21.86 12.66 -2.14
N THR A 388 -21.22 13.18 -1.08
CA THR A 388 -20.91 14.61 -0.92
C THR A 388 -19.56 14.81 -0.26
N MET A 389 -18.78 15.74 -0.80
CA MET A 389 -17.50 16.22 -0.29
C MET A 389 -17.56 17.72 0.04
N ALA A 390 -18.77 18.27 0.18
CA ALA A 390 -18.96 19.69 0.36
C ALA A 390 -18.29 20.21 1.65
N CYS A 391 -17.57 21.32 1.50
CA CYS A 391 -16.73 21.95 2.51
C CYS A 391 -15.68 21.05 3.19
N MET A 392 -15.28 19.91 2.60
CA MET A 392 -14.39 18.95 3.25
C MET A 392 -13.09 19.60 3.77
N PHE A 393 -12.46 20.48 2.99
CA PHE A 393 -11.23 21.21 3.34
C PHE A 393 -11.44 22.73 3.38
N SER A 394 -12.69 23.19 3.46
CA SER A 394 -12.97 24.63 3.46
C SER A 394 -12.28 25.32 4.65
N HIS A 395 -11.58 26.43 4.41
CA HIS A 395 -10.83 27.17 5.42
C HIS A 395 -9.71 26.36 6.10
N CYS A 396 -9.08 25.43 5.39
CA CYS A 396 -7.81 24.83 5.81
C CYS A 396 -6.61 25.73 5.44
N GLU A 397 -6.56 26.94 6.01
CA GLU A 397 -5.63 28.01 5.63
C GLU A 397 -4.14 27.70 5.90
N ALA A 398 -3.84 26.75 6.78
CA ALA A 398 -2.47 26.36 7.09
C ALA A 398 -1.90 25.26 6.16
N LEU A 399 -2.72 24.60 5.34
CA LEU A 399 -2.26 23.54 4.43
C LEU A 399 -1.44 24.14 3.27
N THR A 400 -0.17 23.73 3.15
CA THR A 400 0.71 24.12 2.05
C THR A 400 0.71 23.10 0.90
N SER A 401 0.28 21.87 1.18
CA SER A 401 0.16 20.80 0.20
C SER A 401 -1.00 19.88 0.59
N LEU A 402 -1.70 19.37 -0.42
CA LEU A 402 -2.79 18.43 -0.23
C LEU A 402 -2.77 17.39 -1.35
N ASP A 403 -2.60 16.13 -0.99
CA ASP A 403 -2.69 15.01 -1.91
C ASP A 403 -4.10 14.41 -1.86
N VAL A 404 -4.85 14.51 -2.95
CA VAL A 404 -6.19 13.94 -3.13
C VAL A 404 -6.22 12.95 -4.30
N THR A 405 -5.06 12.45 -4.73
CA THR A 405 -4.97 11.60 -5.91
C THR A 405 -5.64 10.23 -5.72
N ASN A 406 -5.81 9.77 -4.47
CA ASN A 406 -6.51 8.51 -4.17
C ASN A 406 -8.05 8.63 -4.15
N PHE A 407 -8.62 9.83 -4.31
CA PHE A 407 -10.07 10.01 -4.20
C PHE A 407 -10.77 9.41 -5.44
N ASN A 408 -11.70 8.50 -5.17
CA ASN A 408 -12.73 8.11 -6.13
C ASN A 408 -13.95 9.02 -5.94
N THR A 409 -14.24 9.86 -6.93
CA THR A 409 -15.34 10.83 -6.88
C THR A 409 -16.52 10.45 -7.77
N ALA A 410 -16.55 9.24 -8.35
CA ALA A 410 -17.54 8.86 -9.36
C ALA A 410 -18.99 8.90 -8.84
N ASN A 411 -19.21 8.72 -7.53
CA ASN A 411 -20.53 8.79 -6.90
C ASN A 411 -20.83 10.15 -6.25
N VAL A 412 -19.90 11.11 -6.29
CA VAL A 412 -20.07 12.41 -5.65
C VAL A 412 -21.01 13.28 -6.49
N THR A 413 -21.98 13.88 -5.81
CA THR A 413 -22.97 14.80 -6.41
C THR A 413 -22.74 16.26 -6.01
N ASP A 414 -22.07 16.50 -4.87
CA ASP A 414 -21.82 17.85 -4.34
C ASP A 414 -20.38 18.01 -3.84
N MET A 415 -19.66 18.97 -4.42
CA MET A 415 -18.30 19.40 -4.09
C MET A 415 -18.23 20.89 -3.74
N SER A 416 -19.36 21.52 -3.43
CA SER A 416 -19.42 22.93 -3.06
C SER A 416 -18.44 23.26 -1.93
N LEU A 417 -17.71 24.37 -2.09
CA LEU A 417 -16.74 24.89 -1.12
C LEU A 417 -15.63 23.91 -0.72
N MET A 418 -15.42 22.80 -1.44
CA MET A 418 -14.54 21.71 -1.01
C MET A 418 -13.14 22.19 -0.62
N PHE A 419 -12.57 23.16 -1.36
CA PHE A 419 -11.25 23.74 -1.11
C PHE A 419 -11.30 25.24 -0.81
N SER A 420 -12.49 25.84 -0.68
CA SER A 420 -12.64 27.29 -0.49
C SER A 420 -11.80 27.80 0.68
N SER A 421 -11.12 28.93 0.49
CA SER A 421 -10.23 29.56 1.47
C SER A 421 -9.03 28.70 1.88
N CYS A 422 -8.56 27.77 1.04
CA CYS A 422 -7.27 27.11 1.23
C CYS A 422 -6.12 28.04 0.79
N THR A 423 -5.91 29.12 1.52
CA THR A 423 -5.09 30.27 1.11
C THR A 423 -3.61 29.99 0.88
N LYS A 424 -3.06 28.87 1.40
CA LYS A 424 -1.64 28.50 1.25
C LYS A 424 -1.35 27.39 0.24
N LEU A 425 -2.38 26.75 -0.33
CA LEU A 425 -2.17 25.76 -1.38
C LEU A 425 -1.70 26.47 -2.66
N SER A 426 -0.55 26.07 -3.19
CA SER A 426 0.00 26.62 -4.44
C SER A 426 -0.42 25.82 -5.67
N SER A 427 -0.70 24.53 -5.50
CA SER A 427 -1.20 23.66 -6.56
C SER A 427 -2.10 22.55 -6.01
N LEU A 428 -3.02 22.08 -6.85
CA LEU A 428 -3.89 20.94 -6.56
C LEU A 428 -3.87 19.94 -7.72
N ASN A 429 -3.87 18.65 -7.40
CA ASN A 429 -3.92 17.59 -8.40
C ASN A 429 -5.25 16.82 -8.33
N LEU A 430 -6.12 17.11 -9.28
CA LEU A 430 -7.46 16.52 -9.42
C LEU A 430 -7.54 15.54 -10.58
N TYR A 431 -6.40 15.04 -11.09
CA TYR A 431 -6.36 14.17 -12.28
C TYR A 431 -7.30 12.96 -12.22
N ASN A 432 -7.47 12.37 -11.03
CA ASN A 432 -8.32 11.19 -10.81
C ASN A 432 -9.80 11.52 -10.52
N PHE A 433 -10.16 12.80 -10.40
CA PHE A 433 -11.54 13.19 -10.14
C PHE A 433 -12.40 12.87 -11.37
N ASN A 434 -13.42 12.04 -11.17
CA ASN A 434 -14.54 11.87 -12.07
C ASN A 434 -15.71 12.70 -11.56
N THR A 435 -16.09 13.75 -12.29
CA THR A 435 -17.15 14.67 -11.87
C THR A 435 -18.42 14.54 -12.73
N GLU A 436 -18.58 13.43 -13.47
CA GLU A 436 -19.74 13.18 -14.34
C GLU A 436 -21.09 13.23 -13.60
N ASN A 437 -21.10 12.94 -12.30
CA ASN A 437 -22.31 12.95 -11.46
C ASN A 437 -22.46 14.19 -10.58
N VAL A 438 -21.49 15.11 -10.60
CA VAL A 438 -21.52 16.31 -9.76
C VAL A 438 -22.51 17.31 -10.34
N THR A 439 -23.45 17.76 -9.50
CA THR A 439 -24.44 18.79 -9.84
C THR A 439 -24.17 20.13 -9.16
N ASN A 440 -23.34 20.14 -8.10
CA ASN A 440 -23.00 21.35 -7.35
C ASN A 440 -21.47 21.46 -7.12
N MET A 441 -20.90 22.59 -7.58
CA MET A 441 -19.50 22.97 -7.42
C MET A 441 -19.36 24.42 -6.90
N LEU A 442 -20.39 24.93 -6.22
CA LEU A 442 -20.48 26.32 -5.78
C LEU A 442 -19.22 26.70 -4.98
N ALA A 443 -18.55 27.78 -5.41
CA ALA A 443 -17.38 28.32 -4.72
C ALA A 443 -16.30 27.28 -4.36
N MET A 444 -16.14 26.22 -5.16
CA MET A 444 -15.25 25.09 -4.84
C MET A 444 -13.81 25.52 -4.54
N PHE A 445 -13.28 26.53 -5.25
CA PHE A 445 -11.93 27.05 -5.10
C PHE A 445 -11.86 28.49 -4.57
N SER A 446 -12.99 29.17 -4.39
CA SER A 446 -13.03 30.58 -4.00
C SER A 446 -12.09 30.92 -2.83
N SER A 447 -11.40 32.04 -2.95
CA SER A 447 -10.45 32.60 -1.99
C SER A 447 -9.21 31.72 -1.76
N CYS A 448 -8.84 30.87 -2.72
CA CYS A 448 -7.57 30.16 -2.74
C CYS A 448 -6.46 31.04 -3.29
N LYS A 449 -6.14 32.13 -2.57
CA LYS A 449 -5.31 33.24 -3.08
C LYS A 449 -3.91 32.87 -3.60
N ASN A 450 -3.32 31.76 -3.16
CA ASN A 450 -2.01 31.30 -3.66
C ASN A 450 -2.09 30.18 -4.70
N LEU A 451 -3.30 29.69 -5.03
CA LEU A 451 -3.49 28.54 -5.90
C LEU A 451 -3.21 28.94 -7.35
N ALA A 452 -2.02 28.62 -7.82
CA ALA A 452 -1.56 28.98 -9.15
C ALA A 452 -1.92 27.92 -10.20
N THR A 453 -2.01 26.66 -9.82
CA THR A 453 -2.19 25.55 -10.78
C THR A 453 -3.15 24.48 -10.26
N ILE A 454 -4.17 24.17 -11.06
CA ILE A 454 -5.08 23.05 -10.84
C ILE A 454 -4.89 22.04 -11.97
N TYR A 455 -4.32 20.88 -11.63
CA TYR A 455 -4.12 19.78 -12.56
C TYR A 455 -5.38 18.94 -12.70
N THR A 456 -5.75 18.61 -13.93
CA THR A 456 -6.97 17.85 -14.24
C THR A 456 -6.77 16.85 -15.39
N SER A 457 -7.80 16.06 -15.67
CA SER A 457 -7.93 15.15 -16.82
C SER A 457 -9.26 15.35 -17.55
N GLU A 458 -9.49 14.59 -18.62
CA GLU A 458 -10.78 14.59 -19.34
C GLU A 458 -11.96 14.11 -18.48
N LYS A 459 -11.70 13.46 -17.33
CA LYS A 459 -12.75 12.96 -16.42
C LYS A 459 -13.38 14.08 -15.58
N PHE A 460 -12.74 15.24 -15.51
CA PHE A 460 -13.32 16.42 -14.87
C PHE A 460 -14.23 17.15 -15.87
N VAL A 461 -15.52 16.91 -15.75
CA VAL A 461 -16.58 17.53 -16.55
C VAL A 461 -17.55 18.32 -15.69
N THR A 462 -18.13 19.37 -16.25
CA THR A 462 -19.10 20.24 -15.55
C THR A 462 -20.49 20.16 -16.18
N THR A 463 -20.75 19.12 -16.98
CA THR A 463 -21.94 18.99 -17.84
C THR A 463 -23.26 18.90 -17.09
N LYS A 464 -23.25 18.47 -15.81
CA LYS A 464 -24.43 18.42 -14.94
C LYS A 464 -24.51 19.55 -13.91
N VAL A 465 -23.53 20.46 -13.91
CA VAL A 465 -23.45 21.58 -12.96
C VAL A 465 -24.29 22.72 -13.50
N ASP A 466 -25.24 23.22 -12.71
CA ASP A 466 -26.11 24.31 -13.16
C ASP A 466 -25.37 25.67 -13.19
N ASN A 467 -25.98 26.64 -13.88
CA ASN A 467 -25.42 27.98 -14.04
C ASN A 467 -25.37 28.80 -12.73
N LEU A 468 -25.99 28.33 -11.63
CA LEU A 468 -26.01 29.03 -10.34
C LEU A 468 -24.72 28.83 -9.54
N ASN A 469 -23.80 27.98 -10.03
CA ASN A 469 -22.46 27.79 -9.49
C ASN A 469 -21.54 28.98 -9.87
N HIS A 470 -21.99 30.18 -9.53
CA HIS A 470 -21.20 31.42 -9.56
C HIS A 470 -20.10 31.34 -8.50
N PHE A 471 -19.04 32.15 -8.65
CA PHE A 471 -17.97 32.28 -7.66
C PHE A 471 -17.08 31.05 -7.45
N MET A 472 -17.10 30.05 -8.34
CA MET A 472 -16.20 28.89 -8.26
C MET A 472 -14.74 29.30 -8.08
N PHE A 473 -14.34 30.41 -8.74
CA PHE A 473 -12.99 30.97 -8.71
C PHE A 473 -12.92 32.41 -8.17
N ASP A 474 -13.84 32.81 -7.29
CA ASP A 474 -13.83 34.18 -6.76
C ASP A 474 -12.62 34.42 -5.86
N ASP A 475 -11.89 35.52 -6.04
CA ASP A 475 -10.67 35.87 -5.26
C ASP A 475 -9.51 34.86 -5.41
N ASP A 476 -9.37 34.26 -6.60
CA ASP A 476 -8.30 33.29 -6.97
C ASP A 476 -7.23 33.93 -7.88
N GLU A 477 -6.67 35.07 -7.46
CA GLU A 477 -5.85 35.96 -8.30
C GLU A 477 -4.60 35.32 -8.92
N GLN A 478 -4.04 34.28 -8.30
CA GLN A 478 -2.82 33.61 -8.78
C GLN A 478 -3.09 32.55 -9.85
N LEU A 479 -4.36 32.20 -10.08
CA LEU A 479 -4.72 31.08 -10.91
C LEU A 479 -4.37 31.34 -12.39
N LYS A 480 -3.66 30.39 -12.99
CA LYS A 480 -3.22 30.48 -14.38
C LYS A 480 -3.36 29.14 -15.09
N GLY A 481 -4.29 29.09 -16.03
CA GLY A 481 -4.49 27.96 -16.94
C GLY A 481 -4.20 28.38 -18.38
N ALA A 482 -5.10 28.01 -19.29
CA ALA A 482 -5.07 28.51 -20.67
C ALA A 482 -5.25 30.03 -20.74
N ASN A 483 -5.99 30.59 -19.78
CA ASN A 483 -6.11 32.02 -19.56
C ASN A 483 -5.58 32.41 -18.17
N ALA A 484 -5.09 33.65 -18.07
CA ALA A 484 -4.85 34.29 -16.78
C ALA A 484 -6.19 34.57 -16.09
N TYR A 485 -6.16 34.66 -14.75
CA TYR A 485 -7.31 35.01 -13.94
C TYR A 485 -8.00 36.30 -14.40
N ASP A 486 -9.33 36.30 -14.37
CA ASP A 486 -10.20 37.42 -14.69
C ASP A 486 -11.35 37.45 -13.67
N GLU A 487 -11.44 38.54 -12.90
CA GLU A 487 -12.43 38.76 -11.84
C GLU A 487 -13.88 38.72 -12.34
N MET A 488 -14.10 38.95 -13.63
CA MET A 488 -15.43 38.87 -14.25
C MET A 488 -15.78 37.45 -14.72
N LYS A 489 -14.82 36.52 -14.66
CA LYS A 489 -14.94 35.13 -15.12
C LYS A 489 -14.69 34.13 -13.99
N THR A 490 -15.51 34.17 -12.95
CA THR A 490 -15.36 33.32 -11.76
C THR A 490 -16.28 32.10 -11.74
N SER A 491 -17.08 31.87 -12.78
CA SER A 491 -18.05 30.75 -12.83
C SER A 491 -17.42 29.41 -13.23
N VAL A 492 -18.20 28.34 -13.06
CA VAL A 492 -17.84 26.96 -13.47
C VAL A 492 -17.44 26.81 -14.94
N HIS A 493 -17.83 27.71 -15.85
CA HIS A 493 -17.42 27.66 -17.26
C HIS A 493 -15.89 27.76 -17.44
N CYS A 494 -15.20 28.35 -16.46
CA CYS A 494 -13.73 28.46 -16.44
C CYS A 494 -13.04 27.20 -15.88
N ALA A 495 -13.79 26.19 -15.41
CA ALA A 495 -13.25 24.95 -14.86
C ALA A 495 -12.89 23.94 -15.96
N ASN A 496 -12.02 24.34 -16.88
CA ASN A 496 -11.54 23.50 -17.97
C ASN A 496 -10.11 23.90 -18.38
N TYR A 497 -9.37 23.00 -19.01
CA TYR A 497 -7.97 23.26 -19.38
C TYR A 497 -7.79 23.83 -20.80
N LYS A 498 -8.86 23.96 -21.59
CA LYS A 498 -8.80 24.43 -22.98
C LYS A 498 -8.85 25.96 -23.08
N THR A 499 -9.78 26.55 -22.34
CA THR A 499 -10.05 28.00 -22.31
C THR A 499 -10.16 28.53 -20.88
N GLY A 500 -10.14 27.65 -19.89
CA GLY A 500 -10.30 28.01 -18.50
C GLY A 500 -8.98 28.06 -17.74
N TYR A 501 -9.13 27.87 -16.43
CA TYR A 501 -8.06 28.03 -15.46
C TYR A 501 -7.37 26.72 -15.08
N PHE A 502 -7.84 25.58 -15.58
CA PHE A 502 -7.20 24.31 -15.30
C PHE A 502 -6.03 24.05 -16.23
N THR A 503 -5.20 23.10 -15.83
CA THR A 503 -4.07 22.60 -16.58
C THR A 503 -4.22 21.10 -16.74
N LYS A 504 -4.13 20.59 -17.98
CA LYS A 504 -4.16 19.15 -18.21
C LYS A 504 -2.85 18.56 -17.74
N LEU A 505 -2.88 17.57 -16.85
CA LEU A 505 -1.66 16.88 -16.41
C LEU A 505 -1.21 15.90 -17.49
N VAL A 506 -0.02 16.11 -18.03
CA VAL A 506 0.48 15.37 -19.22
C VAL A 506 1.72 14.55 -18.94
N GLY A 507 2.37 14.77 -17.81
CA GLY A 507 3.52 13.99 -17.39
C GLY A 507 4.18 14.53 -16.14
N LYS A 508 5.39 14.06 -15.87
CA LYS A 508 6.28 14.56 -14.82
C LYS A 508 7.73 14.49 -15.25
N ASN A 509 8.56 15.36 -14.68
CA ASN A 509 10.01 15.32 -14.79
C ASN A 509 10.62 15.13 -13.39
N GLY A 510 11.11 13.93 -13.12
CA GLY A 510 11.39 13.50 -11.74
C GLY A 510 10.09 13.50 -10.93
N ASP A 511 10.01 14.34 -9.90
CA ASP A 511 8.81 14.53 -9.07
C ASP A 511 8.03 15.81 -9.42
N GLU A 512 8.51 16.62 -10.37
CA GLU A 512 7.84 17.84 -10.84
C GLU A 512 6.75 17.49 -11.86
N LYS A 513 5.53 17.99 -11.66
CA LYS A 513 4.39 17.76 -12.57
C LYS A 513 4.49 18.67 -13.80
N ILE A 514 4.18 18.13 -14.97
CA ILE A 514 4.16 18.85 -16.24
C ILE A 514 2.72 18.95 -16.72
N GLY A 515 2.31 20.18 -17.00
CA GLY A 515 0.97 20.54 -17.45
C GLY A 515 0.93 21.06 -18.87
N ALA A 516 -0.22 20.95 -19.52
CA ALA A 516 -0.52 21.59 -20.80
C ALA A 516 -1.85 22.37 -20.73
N THR A 517 -1.92 23.47 -21.48
CA THR A 517 -3.09 24.35 -21.56
C THR A 517 -3.51 24.50 -23.02
N GLY A 518 -4.82 24.46 -23.32
CA GLY A 518 -5.35 24.57 -24.70
C GLY A 518 -5.73 23.24 -25.36
N GLU A 519 -5.88 23.25 -26.70
CA GLU A 519 -6.39 22.11 -27.49
C GLU A 519 -5.32 21.14 -28.00
N THR A 520 -4.03 21.48 -27.90
CA THR A 520 -2.94 20.62 -28.37
C THR A 520 -1.77 20.69 -27.41
N LEU A 521 -1.17 19.53 -27.10
CA LEU A 521 0.13 19.39 -26.47
C LEU A 521 1.22 19.95 -27.41
N ALA A 522 1.23 21.26 -27.63
CA ALA A 522 2.32 21.95 -28.30
C ALA A 522 3.34 22.30 -27.22
N THR A 523 4.29 21.39 -27.00
CA THR A 523 5.49 21.66 -26.21
C THR A 523 6.42 22.56 -27.01
N ASP A 524 5.96 23.76 -27.37
CA ASP A 524 6.78 24.65 -28.18
C ASP A 524 8.06 25.07 -27.44
N ASN A 525 8.18 24.83 -26.12
CA ASN A 525 9.41 24.95 -25.33
C ASN A 525 9.47 24.01 -24.09
N LEU A 526 9.20 22.70 -24.18
CA LEU A 526 9.49 21.80 -23.04
C LEU A 526 11.00 21.48 -23.03
N VAL A 527 11.78 22.32 -22.34
CA VAL A 527 13.23 22.10 -22.14
C VAL A 527 13.43 21.24 -20.90
N LEU A 528 13.84 19.99 -21.10
CA LEU A 528 14.20 19.04 -20.05
C LEU A 528 15.72 18.84 -20.09
N ASP A 529 16.46 19.86 -19.64
CA ASP A 529 17.93 19.84 -19.57
C ASP A 529 18.38 19.55 -18.13
N ASP A 530 17.86 18.46 -17.56
CA ASP A 530 18.26 17.93 -16.27
C ASP A 530 18.41 16.40 -16.31
N ASP A 531 19.05 15.83 -15.29
CA ASP A 531 19.28 14.38 -15.18
C ASP A 531 18.03 13.63 -14.64
N LYS A 532 16.83 14.20 -14.77
CA LYS A 532 15.59 13.63 -14.23
C LYS A 532 14.88 12.75 -15.26
N ASP A 533 14.19 11.73 -14.77
CA ASP A 533 13.36 10.87 -15.60
C ASP A 533 12.04 11.58 -15.96
N PHE A 534 11.84 11.80 -17.26
CA PHE A 534 10.58 12.26 -17.78
C PHE A 534 9.61 11.10 -18.04
N VAL A 535 8.40 11.19 -17.49
CA VAL A 535 7.32 10.23 -17.71
C VAL A 535 6.12 10.96 -18.28
N ALA A 536 5.75 10.63 -19.53
CA ALA A 536 4.52 11.11 -20.14
C ALA A 536 3.33 10.23 -19.75
N TYR A 537 2.17 10.86 -19.52
CA TYR A 537 0.91 10.18 -19.20
C TYR A 537 0.00 9.99 -20.41
N GLU A 538 0.25 10.76 -21.48
CA GLU A 538 -0.46 10.64 -22.76
C GLU A 538 0.54 10.71 -23.92
N PRO A 539 0.19 10.16 -25.11
CA PRO A 539 0.98 10.37 -26.32
C PRO A 539 1.11 11.87 -26.65
N PHE A 540 2.31 12.32 -27.01
CA PHE A 540 2.56 13.71 -27.42
C PHE A 540 3.40 13.77 -28.70
N ALA A 541 3.27 14.88 -29.44
CA ALA A 541 4.10 15.17 -30.60
C ALA A 541 5.25 16.10 -30.20
N ALA A 542 6.49 15.73 -30.51
CA ALA A 542 7.67 16.58 -30.33
C ALA A 542 8.16 17.08 -31.70
N LYS A 543 8.46 18.38 -31.83
CA LYS A 543 9.06 18.96 -33.04
C LYS A 543 10.52 18.49 -33.22
N ALA A 544 11.25 18.40 -32.12
CA ALA A 544 12.58 17.80 -32.02
C ALA A 544 12.72 17.20 -30.62
N ALA A 545 13.32 16.02 -30.52
CA ALA A 545 13.66 15.41 -29.24
C ALA A 545 15.14 15.04 -29.28
N SER A 546 15.93 15.63 -28.38
CA SER A 546 17.35 15.32 -28.21
C SER A 546 17.58 14.88 -26.77
N TYR A 547 18.22 13.74 -26.60
CA TYR A 547 18.66 13.26 -25.29
C TYR A 547 20.18 13.31 -25.25
N SER A 548 20.72 14.18 -24.39
CA SER A 548 22.16 14.27 -24.14
C SER A 548 22.41 13.96 -22.68
N ARG A 549 23.06 12.84 -22.39
CA ARG A 549 23.61 12.55 -21.07
C ARG A 549 25.14 12.64 -21.14
N LYS A 550 25.76 13.25 -20.13
CA LYS A 550 27.22 13.26 -20.01
C LYS A 550 27.68 11.88 -19.53
N MET A 551 28.31 11.13 -20.43
CA MET A 551 28.84 9.79 -20.09
C MET A 551 30.22 9.95 -19.46
N LYS A 552 30.53 9.11 -18.46
CA LYS A 552 31.90 9.01 -17.93
C LYS A 552 32.83 8.53 -19.05
N GLU A 553 34.03 9.12 -19.11
CA GLU A 553 35.09 8.75 -20.03
C GLU A 553 35.41 7.24 -19.84
N GLY A 554 35.38 6.47 -20.93
CA GLY A 554 35.56 5.00 -20.89
C GLY A 554 34.30 4.13 -21.10
N THR A 555 33.14 4.72 -21.36
CA THR A 555 31.92 3.93 -21.65
C THR A 555 32.02 3.17 -22.99
N THR A 556 31.97 1.83 -22.95
CA THR A 556 31.96 0.96 -24.15
C THR A 556 30.55 0.65 -24.66
N TRP A 557 30.32 0.79 -25.97
CA TRP A 557 29.05 0.52 -26.64
C TRP A 557 28.93 -0.95 -27.10
N GLN A 558 27.76 -1.57 -26.88
CA GLN A 558 27.40 -2.85 -27.52
C GLN A 558 26.34 -2.60 -28.61
N ARG A 559 26.65 -2.97 -29.85
CA ARG A 559 25.79 -2.78 -31.02
C ARG A 559 24.81 -3.96 -31.14
N SER A 560 23.55 -3.80 -30.73
CA SER A 560 22.52 -4.81 -30.97
C SER A 560 21.94 -4.66 -32.38
N ALA A 561 22.01 -5.73 -33.17
CA ALA A 561 21.63 -5.78 -34.58
C ALA A 561 20.10 -5.72 -34.78
N CYS A 562 19.69 -4.96 -35.79
CA CYS A 562 18.32 -4.94 -36.31
C CYS A 562 17.96 -6.32 -36.90
N HIS A 563 16.89 -6.95 -36.41
CA HIS A 563 16.18 -7.99 -37.15
C HIS A 563 14.74 -7.56 -37.40
N SER A 564 14.39 -7.39 -38.67
CA SER A 564 13.02 -7.21 -39.14
C SER A 564 12.28 -8.54 -39.09
N ARG A 565 11.10 -8.60 -38.47
CA ARG A 565 10.03 -9.53 -38.86
C ARG A 565 8.66 -8.91 -38.57
N TYR A 566 7.85 -8.85 -39.62
CA TYR A 566 6.41 -8.72 -39.58
C TYR A 566 5.78 -9.88 -38.81
N LEU A 567 4.75 -9.62 -38.00
CA LEU A 567 3.48 -10.37 -37.88
C LEU A 567 2.69 -9.91 -36.62
N SER A 568 1.40 -9.61 -36.79
CA SER A 568 0.39 -9.52 -35.72
C SER A 568 -0.13 -10.94 -35.35
N PRO A 569 -1.05 -11.13 -34.40
CA PRO A 569 -1.20 -10.54 -33.05
C PRO A 569 -1.43 -11.64 -31.98
N THR A 570 -0.61 -11.78 -30.93
CA THR A 570 -1.02 -12.44 -29.67
C THR A 570 -0.02 -12.17 -28.54
N ARG A 571 -0.54 -12.07 -27.31
CA ARG A 571 0.13 -11.75 -26.04
C ARG A 571 1.34 -12.64 -25.73
N THR A 572 2.41 -12.03 -25.22
CA THR A 572 3.17 -12.47 -24.03
C THR A 572 4.19 -11.39 -23.62
N SER A 573 4.31 -11.16 -22.32
CA SER A 573 5.11 -10.12 -21.66
C SER A 573 6.57 -10.57 -21.44
N VAL A 574 7.52 -9.71 -21.85
CA VAL A 574 8.95 -9.74 -21.49
C VAL A 574 9.33 -8.34 -21.01
N PRO A 575 10.15 -8.18 -19.95
CA PRO A 575 10.48 -6.87 -19.38
C PRO A 575 11.37 -6.07 -20.35
N SER A 576 11.02 -4.82 -20.61
CA SER A 576 11.76 -3.93 -21.52
C SER A 576 12.35 -2.74 -20.76
N ASN A 577 13.49 -2.99 -20.10
CA ASN A 577 14.56 -1.99 -20.07
C ASN A 577 15.26 -2.03 -21.44
N PHE A 578 15.71 -0.86 -21.93
CA PHE A 578 16.36 -0.57 -23.22
C PHE A 578 15.48 -0.11 -24.41
N PHE A 579 15.32 1.22 -24.49
CA PHE A 579 15.24 2.13 -25.65
C PHE A 579 14.38 1.79 -26.89
N ARG A 580 13.42 2.67 -27.21
CA ARG A 580 13.21 3.16 -28.60
C ARG A 580 12.43 4.49 -28.65
N LEU A 581 13.18 5.60 -28.65
CA LEU A 581 12.74 6.85 -29.26
C LEU A 581 13.23 6.82 -30.72
N MET A 582 12.32 6.64 -31.68
CA MET A 582 12.36 7.11 -33.07
C MET A 582 11.44 6.24 -33.95
N ARG A 583 10.25 6.77 -34.27
CA ARG A 583 9.70 6.67 -35.63
C ARG A 583 8.71 7.81 -35.87
N VAL A 584 9.20 8.88 -36.49
CA VAL A 584 8.40 9.76 -37.32
C VAL A 584 8.06 8.96 -38.59
N LEU A 585 6.77 8.79 -38.89
CA LEU A 585 6.32 8.31 -40.19
C LEU A 585 5.56 9.45 -40.88
N ARG A 586 6.19 10.07 -41.89
CA ARG A 586 5.59 10.72 -43.07
C ARG A 586 6.61 10.66 -44.22
N PRO A 587 6.19 10.51 -45.48
CA PRO A 587 5.42 11.54 -46.19
C PRO A 587 3.91 11.49 -45.94
#